data_AF-A0A2E6I2G0-F1
#
_entry.id   AF-A0A2E6I2G0-F1
#
_cell.length_a   1.000
_cell.length_b   1.000
_cell.length_c   1.000
_cell.angle_alpha   90.00
_cell.angle_beta   90.00
_cell.angle_gamma   90.00
#
_symmetry.space_group_name_H-M   'P 1'
#
loop_
_entity.id
_entity.type
_entity.pdbx_description
1 polymer ?
#
loop_
_entity_poly.entity_id
_entity_poly.type
_entity_poly.pdbx_seq_one_letter_code
_entity_poly.pdbx_strand_id
1 'polypeptide(L)'
;MVLGLQRGNQSILLTGDTEHETDSVVAAWVARAQSEILKVTHHGSRTSSSAKFLSAVRPEVALISCGTDNKFKHPSPEVVLR
;
A
#
# COMPACT_ATOMS: atom_id res chain seq x y z
N MET A 1 -12.14 1.30 0.63
CA MET A 1 -12.01 2.47 1.53
C MET A 1 -10.54 2.63 1.88
N VAL A 2 -10.01 3.85 1.87
CA VAL A 2 -8.63 4.15 2.28
C VAL A 2 -8.70 5.07 3.50
N LEU A 3 -7.89 4.79 4.52
CA LEU A 3 -7.83 5.57 5.75
C LEU A 3 -6.39 6.06 5.99
N GLY A 4 -6.23 7.37 6.13
CA GLY A 4 -4.99 7.98 6.60
C GLY A 4 -5.07 8.27 8.10
N LEU A 5 -4.04 7.89 8.85
CA LEU A 5 -3.90 8.18 10.28
C LEU A 5 -2.63 8.99 10.49
N GLN A 6 -2.71 10.09 11.25
CA GLN A 6 -1.57 10.94 11.61
C GLN A 6 -1.52 11.11 13.13
N ARG A 7 -0.36 10.89 13.73
CA ARG A 7 -0.08 11.19 15.14
C ARG A 7 1.30 11.82 15.26
N GLY A 8 1.33 13.15 15.48
CA GLY A 8 2.57 13.91 15.43
C GLY A 8 3.21 13.77 14.05
N ASN A 9 4.48 13.34 14.01
CA ASN A 9 5.20 13.11 12.76
C ASN A 9 5.00 11.71 12.17
N GLN A 10 4.30 10.82 12.89
CA GLN A 10 4.06 9.46 12.42
C GLN A 10 2.77 9.39 11.62
N SER A 11 2.81 8.66 10.51
CA SER A 11 1.67 8.54 9.59
C SER A 11 1.52 7.12 9.03
N ILE A 12 0.28 6.66 8.93
CA ILE A 12 -0.05 5.34 8.39
C ILE A 12 -1.12 5.48 7.33
N LEU A 13 -0.88 4.89 6.16
CA LEU A 13 -1.88 4.73 5.11
C LEU A 13 -2.42 3.29 5.09
N LEU A 14 -3.68 3.14 5.48
CA LEU A 14 -4.41 1.88 5.47
C LEU A 14 -5.24 1.80 4.19
N THR A 15 -4.76 1.04 3.21
CA THR A 15 -5.34 1.00 1.87
C THR A 15 -6.42 -0.07 1.67
N GLY A 16 -6.60 -0.98 2.63
CA GLY A 16 -7.52 -2.11 2.45
C GLY A 16 -7.12 -2.97 1.25
N ASP A 17 -8.10 -3.44 0.50
CA ASP A 17 -7.89 -4.28 -0.68
C ASP A 17 -8.12 -3.51 -1.97
N THR A 18 -7.70 -2.23 -1.97
CA THR A 18 -7.66 -1.44 -3.21
C THR A 18 -6.71 -2.08 -4.21
N GLU A 19 -7.07 -1.98 -5.47
CA GLU A 19 -6.25 -2.45 -6.58
C GLU A 19 -5.66 -1.26 -7.35
N HIS A 20 -4.68 -1.55 -8.21
CA HIS A 20 -3.89 -0.53 -8.91
C HIS A 20 -4.72 0.43 -9.77
N GLU A 21 -5.95 0.09 -10.14
CA GLU A 21 -6.89 0.95 -10.86
C GLU A 21 -7.23 2.20 -10.04
N THR A 22 -7.25 2.07 -8.71
CA THR A 22 -7.59 3.15 -7.79
C THR A 22 -6.38 3.97 -7.36
N ASP A 23 -5.17 3.52 -7.65
CA ASP A 23 -3.91 4.13 -7.20
C ASP A 23 -3.78 5.60 -7.60
N SER A 24 -4.23 5.97 -8.81
CA SER A 24 -4.13 7.35 -9.29
C SER A 24 -4.98 8.32 -8.46
N VAL A 25 -6.19 7.89 -8.09
CA VAL A 25 -7.09 8.64 -7.23
C VAL A 25 -6.48 8.71 -5.84
N VAL A 26 -6.07 7.58 -5.26
CA VAL A 26 -5.52 7.52 -3.91
C VAL A 26 -4.23 8.36 -3.82
N ALA A 27 -3.32 8.25 -4.78
CA ALA A 27 -2.09 9.05 -4.84
C ALA A 27 -2.38 10.56 -4.90
N ALA A 28 -3.42 11.00 -5.61
CA ALA A 28 -3.79 12.42 -5.64
C ALA A 28 -4.22 12.95 -4.26
N TRP A 29 -4.86 12.09 -3.44
CA TRP A 29 -5.21 12.42 -2.05
C TRP A 29 -4.02 12.35 -1.11
N VAL A 30 -3.11 11.38 -1.31
CA VAL A 30 -1.98 11.11 -0.40
C VAL A 30 -0.73 11.92 -0.74
N ALA A 31 -0.61 12.52 -1.92
CA ALA A 31 0.52 13.39 -2.28
C ALA A 31 0.73 14.58 -1.31
N ARG A 32 -0.27 14.88 -0.47
CA ARG A 32 -0.19 15.88 0.61
C ARG A 32 0.26 15.32 1.97
N ALA A 33 0.30 14.00 2.12
CA ALA A 33 0.62 13.30 3.36
C ALA A 33 1.68 12.24 3.06
N GLN A 34 2.97 12.60 3.19
CA GLN A 34 4.01 11.58 3.26
C GLN A 34 3.62 10.59 4.36
N SER A 35 3.45 9.33 3.97
CA SER A 35 3.06 8.26 4.89
C SER A 35 4.32 7.51 5.29
N GLU A 36 4.66 7.47 6.58
CA GLU A 36 5.81 6.71 7.10
C GLU A 36 5.57 5.21 6.89
N ILE A 37 4.34 4.75 7.15
CA ILE A 37 3.94 3.36 7.04
C ILE A 37 2.83 3.21 5.99
N LEU A 38 3.03 2.31 5.03
CA LEU A 38 2.01 1.87 4.07
C LEU A 38 1.56 0.45 4.40
N LYS A 39 0.27 0.23 4.64
CA LYS A 39 -0.31 -1.11 4.47
C LYS A 39 -0.42 -1.38 2.98
N VAL A 40 0.34 -2.35 2.48
CA VAL A 40 0.33 -2.76 1.07
C VAL A 40 -1.07 -3.20 0.69
N THR A 41 -1.50 -2.77 -0.48
CA THR A 41 -2.88 -2.94 -0.91
C THR A 41 -3.14 -4.43 -1.20
N HIS A 42 -4.36 -4.90 -0.96
CA HIS A 42 -4.83 -6.23 -1.38
C HIS A 42 -3.87 -7.39 -1.03
N HIS A 43 -3.31 -7.35 0.18
CA HIS A 43 -2.40 -8.39 0.71
C HIS A 43 -1.13 -8.64 -0.13
N GLY A 44 -0.77 -7.75 -1.06
CA GLY A 44 0.33 -7.97 -1.99
C GLY A 44 -0.04 -8.89 -3.17
N SER A 45 -1.28 -8.82 -3.65
CA SER A 45 -1.70 -9.41 -4.92
C SER A 45 -0.92 -8.83 -6.11
N ARG A 46 -0.95 -9.50 -7.26
CA ARG A 46 -0.38 -8.96 -8.51
C ARG A 46 -0.98 -7.61 -8.94
N THR A 47 -2.24 -7.38 -8.56
CA THR A 47 -2.97 -6.12 -8.77
C THR A 47 -2.74 -5.08 -7.68
N SER A 48 -1.86 -5.37 -6.71
CA SER A 48 -1.50 -4.46 -5.62
C SER A 48 -0.62 -3.31 -6.10
N SER A 49 -0.65 -2.23 -5.30
CA SER A 49 0.27 -1.08 -5.26
C SER A 49 1.21 -0.96 -6.47
N SER A 50 0.82 -0.16 -7.47
CA SER A 50 1.65 0.13 -8.63
C SER A 50 2.92 0.89 -8.26
N ALA A 51 3.94 0.82 -9.13
CA ALA A 51 5.18 1.56 -8.93
C ALA A 51 4.94 3.09 -8.85
N LYS A 52 3.96 3.58 -9.62
CA LYS A 52 3.55 4.99 -9.59
C LYS A 52 2.95 5.38 -8.24
N PHE A 53 2.13 4.51 -7.66
CA PHE A 53 1.57 4.71 -6.32
C PHE A 53 2.65 4.73 -5.24
N LEU A 54 3.54 3.75 -5.24
CA LEU A 54 4.65 3.68 -4.28
C LEU A 54 5.57 4.91 -4.38
N SER A 55 5.83 5.38 -5.61
CA SER A 55 6.60 6.60 -5.85
C SER A 55 5.91 7.88 -5.36
N ALA A 56 4.58 7.90 -5.31
CA ALA A 56 3.81 9.03 -4.81
C ALA A 56 3.67 9.02 -3.28
N VAL A 57 3.43 7.85 -2.68
CA VAL A 57 3.28 7.69 -1.22
C VAL A 57 4.64 7.75 -0.51
N ARG A 58 5.69 7.23 -1.12
CA ARG A 58 7.07 7.15 -0.62
C ARG A 58 7.15 6.64 0.83
N PRO A 59 6.63 5.43 1.12
CA PRO A 59 6.67 4.89 2.47
C PRO A 59 8.10 4.56 2.92
N GLU A 60 8.38 4.74 4.21
CA GLU A 60 9.60 4.23 4.84
C GLU A 60 9.44 2.74 5.18
N VAL A 61 8.22 2.34 5.54
CA VAL A 61 7.86 0.95 5.87
C VAL A 61 6.66 0.50 5.06
N ALA A 62 6.77 -0.64 4.39
CA ALA A 62 5.66 -1.32 3.72
C ALA A 62 5.26 -2.58 4.51
N LEU A 63 4.01 -2.63 4.99
CA LEU A 63 3.45 -3.74 5.74
C LEU A 63 2.51 -4.56 4.88
N ILE A 64 2.86 -5.84 4.67
CA ILE A 64 2.03 -6.81 3.95
C ILE A 64 1.34 -7.71 4.98
N SER A 65 0.01 -7.62 5.05
CA SER A 65 -0.80 -8.50 5.90
C SER A 65 -1.24 -9.73 5.12
N CYS A 66 -0.53 -10.84 5.22
CA CYS A 66 -0.90 -12.11 4.58
C CYS A 66 -0.53 -13.29 5.49
N GLY A 67 -1.33 -14.35 5.49
CA GLY A 67 -1.04 -15.55 6.28
C GLY A 67 0.02 -16.44 5.62
N THR A 68 0.73 -17.22 6.43
CA THR A 68 1.60 -18.31 5.95
C THR A 68 0.78 -19.34 5.16
N ASP A 69 1.34 -19.84 4.06
CA ASP A 69 0.70 -20.84 3.18
C ASP A 69 -0.72 -20.48 2.72
N ASN A 70 -1.02 -19.19 2.56
CA ASN A 70 -2.33 -18.76 2.09
C ASN A 70 -2.60 -19.25 0.66
N LYS A 71 -3.85 -19.64 0.38
CA LYS A 71 -4.29 -20.20 -0.91
C LYS A 71 -4.07 -19.27 -2.12
N PHE A 72 -3.91 -17.97 -1.88
CA PHE A 72 -3.69 -16.97 -2.92
C PHE A 72 -2.22 -16.83 -3.30
N LYS A 73 -1.30 -17.45 -2.54
CA LYS A 73 0.15 -17.36 -2.70
C LYS A 73 0.65 -15.91 -2.61
N HIS A 74 0.02 -15.13 -1.74
CA HIS A 74 0.43 -13.76 -1.44
C HIS A 74 1.51 -13.72 -0.34
N PRO A 75 2.42 -12.73 -0.34
CA PRO A 75 2.54 -11.71 -1.37
C PRO A 75 3.14 -12.30 -2.65
N SER A 76 2.73 -11.73 -3.79
CA SER A 76 3.29 -12.12 -5.08
C SER A 76 4.76 -11.69 -5.13
N PRO A 77 5.70 -12.53 -5.59
CA PRO A 77 7.12 -12.18 -5.63
C PRO A 77 7.43 -10.88 -6.38
N GLU A 78 6.69 -10.61 -7.47
CA GLU A 78 6.81 -9.37 -8.24
C GLU A 78 6.41 -8.10 -7.46
N VAL A 79 5.58 -8.23 -6.44
CA VAL A 79 5.19 -7.11 -5.57
C VAL A 79 6.28 -6.85 -4.52
N VAL A 80 6.92 -7.92 -4.03
CA VAL A 80 8.03 -7.81 -3.06
C VAL A 80 9.26 -7.17 -3.70
N LEU A 81 9.47 -7.38 -5.00
CA LEU A 81 10.61 -6.84 -5.75
C LEU A 81 10.40 -5.41 -6.29
N ARG A 82 9.19 -4.84 -6.14
CA ARG A 82 8.82 -3.52 -6.67
C ARG A 82 9.16 -2.41 -5.69
#